data_AF-A0A9X1U093-F1
#
_entry.id   AF-A0A9X1U093-F1
#
_cell.length_a   1.000
_cell.length_b   1.000
_cell.length_c   1.000
_cell.angle_alpha   90.00
_cell.angle_beta   90.00
_cell.angle_gamma   90.00
#
_symmetry.space_group_name_H-M   'P 1'
#
loop_
_entity.id
_entity.type
_entity.pdbx_description
1 polymer ?
#
loop_
_entity_poly.entity_id
_entity_poly.type
_entity_poly.pdbx_seq_one_letter_code
_entity_poly.pdbx_strand_id
1 'polypeptide(L)'
;MKSDTFYFLPALLVLVTVPLYFIQKLVVNSLADSYTFYYSVSNIYVFHFVVTLIILSVLYFVSKKAPNYTGFTFLGFVLLKMIAAIVFLIPLIKMEAVSKIPDFVSFFAPYFLYLFLEIVLTIRLLRQSTT
;
A
#
# COMPACT_ATOMS: atom_id res chain seq x y z
N MET A 1 13.61 -17.92 17.14
CA MET A 1 13.02 -16.94 16.21
C MET A 1 14.14 -16.02 15.73
N LYS A 2 14.61 -16.15 14.48
CA LYS A 2 15.67 -15.27 13.99
C LYS A 2 15.12 -13.85 13.88
N SER A 3 15.79 -12.90 14.53
CA SER A 3 15.50 -11.45 14.49
C SER A 3 15.39 -10.89 13.07
N ASP A 4 15.94 -11.63 12.10
CA ASP A 4 16.20 -11.21 10.72
C ASP A 4 14.90 -11.00 9.91
N THR A 5 13.81 -11.70 10.24
CA THR A 5 12.54 -11.59 9.49
C THR A 5 11.88 -10.21 9.64
N PHE A 6 12.07 -9.52 10.76
CA PHE A 6 11.48 -8.18 10.96
C PHE A 6 12.14 -7.14 10.05
N TYR A 7 13.47 -7.12 10.03
CA TYR A 7 14.25 -6.18 9.21
C TYR A 7 14.09 -6.46 7.71
N PHE A 8 13.80 -7.71 7.35
CA PHE A 8 13.53 -8.10 5.97
C PHE A 8 12.24 -7.49 5.38
N LEU A 9 11.19 -7.28 6.21
CA LEU A 9 9.89 -6.78 5.73
C LEU A 9 9.96 -5.33 5.18
N PRO A 10 10.49 -4.33 5.93
CA PRO A 10 10.68 -2.98 5.41
C PRO A 10 11.64 -2.94 4.22
N ALA A 11 12.71 -3.74 4.23
CA ALA A 11 13.68 -3.78 3.14
C ALA A 11 13.04 -4.27 1.83
N LEU A 12 12.25 -5.34 1.89
CA LEU A 12 11.48 -5.84 0.75
C LEU A 12 10.47 -4.80 0.25
N LEU A 13 9.80 -4.11 1.16
CA LEU A 13 8.83 -3.09 0.83
C LEU A 13 9.50 -1.90 0.10
N VAL A 14 10.67 -1.44 0.56
CA VAL A 14 11.48 -0.43 -0.13
C VAL A 14 11.92 -0.92 -1.51
N LEU A 15 12.41 -2.16 -1.60
CA LEU A 15 12.88 -2.77 -2.85
C LEU A 15 11.79 -2.81 -3.92
N VAL A 16 10.53 -3.03 -3.54
CA VAL A 16 9.38 -3.03 -4.46
C VAL A 16 8.87 -1.61 -4.73
N THR A 17 8.84 -0.75 -3.71
CA THR A 17 8.33 0.62 -3.81
C THR A 17 9.15 1.49 -4.76
N VAL A 18 10.47 1.42 -4.67
CA VAL A 18 11.37 2.33 -5.40
C VAL A 18 11.24 2.16 -6.92
N PRO A 19 11.33 0.94 -7.51
CA PRO A 19 11.13 0.74 -8.93
C PRO A 19 9.74 1.17 -9.40
N LEU A 20 8.70 0.81 -8.65
CA LEU A 20 7.32 1.17 -8.99
C LEU A 20 7.12 2.69 -9.04
N TYR A 21 7.67 3.42 -8.05
CA TYR A 21 7.66 4.87 -8.02
C TYR A 21 8.29 5.48 -9.28
N PHE A 22 9.48 5.01 -9.66
CA PHE A 22 10.16 5.54 -10.84
C PHE A 22 9.41 5.22 -12.13
N ILE A 23 8.90 3.99 -12.27
CA ILE A 23 8.09 3.60 -13.44
C ILE A 23 6.86 4.50 -13.56
N GLN A 24 6.10 4.67 -12.48
CA GLN A 24 4.90 5.50 -12.50
C GLN A 24 5.24 6.98 -12.75
N LYS A 25 6.35 7.49 -12.20
CA LYS A 25 6.82 8.85 -12.45
C LYS A 25 7.15 9.08 -13.92
N LEU A 26 7.78 8.11 -14.59
CA LEU A 26 8.05 8.18 -16.03
C LEU A 26 6.74 8.20 -16.83
N VAL A 27 5.79 7.32 -16.50
CA VAL A 27 4.48 7.25 -17.17
C VAL A 27 3.71 8.57 -17.00
N VAL A 28 3.63 9.09 -15.77
CA VAL A 28 2.94 10.37 -15.49
C VAL A 28 3.60 11.52 -16.24
N ASN A 29 4.93 11.60 -16.27
CA ASN A 29 5.65 12.64 -17.00
C ASN A 29 5.40 12.55 -18.52
N SER A 30 5.35 11.35 -19.11
CA SER A 30 5.04 11.18 -20.54
C SER A 30 3.60 11.55 -20.90
N LEU A 31 2.71 11.62 -19.92
CA LEU A 31 1.28 11.93 -20.10
C LEU A 31 0.95 13.37 -19.67
N ALA A 32 1.93 14.13 -19.19
CA ALA A 32 1.73 15.46 -18.62
C ALA A 32 1.21 16.49 -19.64
N ASP A 33 1.51 16.31 -20.92
CA ASP A 33 1.01 17.18 -22.00
C ASP A 33 -0.49 16.96 -22.30
N SER A 34 -1.01 15.76 -21.98
CA SER A 34 -2.38 15.34 -22.28
C SER A 34 -3.31 15.37 -21.05
N TYR A 35 -2.75 15.25 -19.85
CA TYR A 35 -3.51 15.12 -18.61
C TYR A 35 -2.88 15.91 -17.46
N THR A 36 -3.73 16.58 -16.69
CA THR A 36 -3.35 17.22 -15.42
C THR A 36 -3.62 16.27 -14.27
N PHE A 37 -2.57 15.84 -13.56
CA PHE A 37 -2.70 15.02 -12.36
C PHE A 37 -2.78 15.91 -11.11
N TYR A 38 -3.80 15.70 -10.29
CA TYR A 38 -3.98 16.41 -9.02
C TYR A 38 -2.97 15.95 -7.96
N TYR A 39 -2.76 14.64 -7.83
CA TYR A 39 -1.81 14.10 -6.86
C TYR A 39 -0.43 13.91 -7.47
N SER A 40 0.60 14.38 -6.76
CA SER A 40 1.97 14.00 -7.10
C SER A 40 2.17 12.50 -6.87
N VAL A 41 2.98 11.87 -7.72
CA VAL A 41 3.36 10.45 -7.56
C VAL A 41 3.96 10.22 -6.17
N SER A 42 4.74 11.17 -5.65
CA SER A 42 5.31 11.09 -4.30
C SER A 42 4.25 10.97 -3.21
N ASN A 43 3.17 11.76 -3.27
CA ASN A 43 2.11 11.71 -2.26
C ASN A 43 1.39 10.36 -2.25
N ILE A 44 1.14 9.80 -3.44
CA ILE A 44 0.49 8.48 -3.61
C ILE A 44 1.36 7.39 -2.99
N TYR A 45 2.65 7.35 -3.31
CA TYR A 45 3.55 6.31 -2.81
C TYR A 45 3.87 6.45 -1.33
N VAL A 46 4.02 7.67 -0.81
CA VAL A 46 4.20 7.88 0.64
C VAL A 46 2.98 7.38 1.41
N PHE A 47 1.77 7.68 0.93
CA PHE A 47 0.53 7.18 1.55
C PHE A 47 0.52 5.64 1.59
N HIS A 48 0.69 4.98 0.45
CA HIS A 48 0.63 3.51 0.41
C HIS A 48 1.78 2.86 1.21
N PHE A 49 3.00 3.40 1.09
CA PHE A 49 4.16 2.91 1.84
C PHE A 49 3.92 2.96 3.35
N VAL A 50 3.48 4.11 3.87
CA VAL A 50 3.25 4.30 5.31
C VAL A 50 2.14 3.39 5.81
N VAL A 51 1.01 3.32 5.09
CA VAL A 51 -0.11 2.48 5.49
C VAL A 51 0.30 1.01 5.49
N THR A 52 0.95 0.52 4.43
CA THR A 52 1.42 -0.87 4.37
C THR A 52 2.45 -1.18 5.45
N LEU A 53 3.38 -0.26 5.73
CA LEU A 53 4.38 -0.43 6.78
C LEU A 53 3.72 -0.60 8.15
N ILE A 54 2.69 0.21 8.46
CA ILE A 54 1.90 0.10 9.69
C ILE A 54 1.22 -1.28 9.75
N ILE A 55 0.51 -1.67 8.68
CA ILE A 55 -0.22 -2.95 8.61
C ILE A 55 0.74 -4.13 8.86
N LEU A 56 1.86 -4.19 8.15
CA LEU A 56 2.84 -5.27 8.28
C LEU A 56 3.49 -5.29 9.67
N SER A 57 3.77 -4.12 10.26
CA SER A 57 4.33 -4.02 11.60
C SER A 57 3.37 -4.57 12.66
N VAL A 58 2.09 -4.21 12.55
CA VAL A 58 1.05 -4.72 13.47
C VAL A 58 0.84 -6.21 13.26
N LEU A 59 0.76 -6.68 12.02
CA LEU A 59 0.62 -8.11 11.73
C LEU A 59 1.77 -8.93 12.25
N TYR A 60 3.01 -8.45 12.12
CA TYR A 60 4.17 -9.11 12.68
C TYR A 60 4.11 -9.22 14.22
N PHE A 61 3.59 -8.19 14.89
CA PHE A 61 3.44 -8.21 16.33
C PHE A 61 2.31 -9.17 16.77
N VAL A 62 1.17 -9.13 16.09
CA VAL A 62 0.03 -10.02 16.36
C VAL A 62 0.39 -11.47 16.07
N SER A 63 1.13 -11.75 14.98
CA SER A 63 1.53 -13.12 14.64
C SER A 63 2.41 -13.76 15.72
N LYS A 64 3.10 -12.97 16.54
CA LYS A 64 3.89 -13.46 17.67
C LYS A 64 3.08 -13.65 18.95
N LYS A 65 2.18 -12.71 19.25
CA LYS A 65 1.46 -12.70 20.54
C LYS A 65 0.13 -13.44 20.50
N ALA A 66 -0.53 -13.42 19.35
CA ALA A 66 -1.91 -13.86 19.17
C ALA A 66 -2.11 -14.43 17.75
N PRO A 67 -1.34 -15.48 17.35
CA PRO A 67 -1.28 -15.97 15.98
C PRO A 67 -2.64 -16.33 15.39
N ASN A 68 -3.55 -16.88 16.20
CA ASN A 68 -4.93 -17.23 15.84
C ASN A 68 -5.75 -16.03 15.32
N TYR A 69 -5.36 -14.78 15.64
CA TYR A 69 -6.06 -13.57 15.23
C TYR A 69 -5.37 -12.80 14.09
N THR A 70 -4.25 -13.30 13.56
CA THR A 70 -3.46 -12.60 12.52
C THR A 70 -4.28 -12.38 11.24
N GLY A 71 -5.06 -13.39 10.81
CA GLY A 71 -5.93 -13.26 9.63
C GLY A 71 -7.06 -12.26 9.83
N PHE A 72 -7.73 -12.29 10.99
CA PHE A 72 -8.76 -11.31 11.34
C PHE A 72 -8.20 -9.89 11.45
N THR A 73 -6.99 -9.75 11.99
CA THR A 73 -6.27 -8.48 12.07
C THR A 73 -6.01 -7.94 10.66
N PHE A 74 -5.52 -8.78 9.74
CA PHE A 74 -5.30 -8.38 8.36
C PHE A 74 -6.59 -7.89 7.69
N LEU A 75 -7.69 -8.64 7.83
CA LEU A 75 -9.00 -8.24 7.29
C LEU A 75 -9.46 -6.88 7.84
N GLY A 76 -9.33 -6.65 9.15
CA GLY A 76 -9.66 -5.37 9.77
C GLY A 76 -8.82 -4.22 9.21
N PHE A 77 -7.52 -4.44 9.05
CA PHE A 77 -6.63 -3.42 8.47
C PHE A 77 -6.89 -3.14 6.99
N VAL A 78 -7.25 -4.15 6.18
CA VAL A 78 -7.65 -3.94 4.78
C VAL A 78 -8.89 -3.05 4.71
N LEU A 79 -9.89 -3.28 5.57
CA LEU A 79 -11.07 -2.42 5.65
C LEU A 79 -10.69 -0.98 6.04
N LEU A 80 -9.84 -0.81 7.06
CA LEU A 80 -9.35 0.51 7.47
C LEU A 80 -8.56 1.20 6.35
N LYS A 81 -7.74 0.46 5.61
CA LYS A 81 -6.98 0.96 4.45
C LYS A 81 -7.91 1.41 3.32
N MET A 82 -9.00 0.70 3.07
CA MET A 82 -10.02 1.12 2.10
C MET A 82 -10.68 2.43 2.52
N ILE A 83 -11.04 2.57 3.80
CA ILE A 83 -11.57 3.84 4.35
C ILE A 83 -10.53 4.96 4.22
N ALA A 84 -9.27 4.71 4.57
CA ALA A 84 -8.19 5.67 4.46
C ALA A 84 -7.96 6.10 3.00
N ALA A 85 -8.06 5.18 2.04
CA ALA A 85 -7.98 5.48 0.61
C ALA A 85 -9.12 6.38 0.14
N ILE A 86 -10.35 6.13 0.60
CA ILE A 86 -11.49 7.02 0.32
C ILE A 86 -11.20 8.41 0.89
N VAL A 87 -10.80 8.51 2.16
CA VAL A 87 -10.48 9.79 2.81
C VAL A 87 -9.38 10.54 2.06
N PHE A 88 -8.33 9.84 1.62
CA PHE A 88 -7.24 10.41 0.83
C PHE A 88 -7.73 11.02 -0.47
N LEU A 89 -8.71 10.40 -1.14
CA LEU A 89 -9.28 10.82 -2.42
C LEU A 89 -10.42 11.86 -2.31
N ILE A 90 -10.93 12.16 -1.11
CA ILE A 90 -12.01 13.17 -0.92
C ILE A 90 -11.68 14.51 -1.59
N PRO A 91 -10.47 15.09 -1.47
CA PRO A 91 -10.13 16.35 -2.14
C PRO A 91 -10.33 16.29 -3.65
N LEU A 92 -9.86 15.21 -4.29
CA LEU A 92 -10.05 14.97 -5.72
C LEU A 92 -11.54 14.79 -6.10
N ILE A 93 -12.31 14.06 -5.28
CA ILE A 93 -13.74 13.83 -5.53
C ILE A 93 -14.51 15.15 -5.54
N LYS A 94 -14.15 16.11 -4.67
CA LYS A 94 -14.81 17.41 -4.55
C LYS A 94 -14.44 18.42 -5.63
N MET A 95 -13.40 18.18 -6.42
CA MET A 95 -13.05 19.10 -7.51
C MET A 95 -14.09 19.07 -8.63
N GLU A 96 -14.50 20.24 -9.09
CA GLU A 96 -15.35 20.41 -10.27
C GLU A 96 -14.46 20.70 -11.49
N ALA A 97 -14.87 20.23 -12.68
CA ALA A 97 -14.32 20.60 -14.00
C ALA A 97 -13.13 19.83 -14.64
N VAL A 98 -12.60 18.73 -14.07
CA VAL A 98 -11.56 17.91 -14.73
C VAL A 98 -11.89 16.42 -14.70
N SER A 99 -11.49 15.68 -15.75
CA SER A 99 -11.56 14.21 -15.75
C SER A 99 -10.70 13.64 -14.62
N LYS A 100 -11.33 13.01 -13.64
CA LYS A 100 -10.68 12.44 -12.44
C LYS A 100 -10.11 11.05 -12.69
N ILE A 101 -10.45 10.43 -13.83
CA ILE A 101 -10.10 9.03 -14.14
C ILE A 101 -8.59 8.81 -14.10
N PRO A 102 -7.72 9.67 -14.70
CA PRO A 102 -6.27 9.49 -14.64
C PRO A 102 -5.73 9.47 -13.21
N ASP A 103 -6.22 10.36 -12.33
CA ASP A 103 -5.84 10.39 -10.92
C ASP A 103 -6.31 9.15 -10.15
N PHE A 104 -7.54 8.67 -10.39
CA PHE A 104 -8.02 7.43 -9.79
C PHE A 104 -7.17 6.24 -10.21
N VAL A 105 -6.85 6.09 -11.50
CA VAL A 105 -6.00 5.01 -12.00
C VAL A 105 -4.60 5.12 -11.41
N SER A 106 -4.03 6.32 -11.37
CA SER A 106 -2.72 6.62 -10.78
C SER A 106 -2.68 6.24 -9.28
N PHE A 107 -3.77 6.42 -8.55
CA PHE A 107 -3.86 6.02 -7.15
C PHE A 107 -4.10 4.51 -6.95
N PHE A 108 -5.01 3.91 -7.71
CA PHE A 108 -5.44 2.52 -7.51
C PHE A 108 -4.48 1.48 -8.09
N ALA A 109 -3.72 1.81 -9.14
CA ALA A 109 -2.71 0.91 -9.68
C ALA A 109 -1.66 0.48 -8.62
N PRO A 110 -0.98 1.41 -7.91
CA PRO A 110 -0.09 1.02 -6.82
C PRO A 110 -0.86 0.41 -5.64
N TYR A 111 -2.06 0.89 -5.30
CA TYR A 111 -2.88 0.34 -4.21
C TYR A 111 -3.00 -1.20 -4.29
N PHE A 112 -3.34 -1.73 -5.48
CA PHE A 112 -3.48 -3.17 -5.67
C PHE A 112 -2.16 -3.92 -5.55
N LEU A 113 -1.04 -3.34 -5.99
CA LEU A 113 0.28 -3.93 -5.84
C LEU A 113 0.70 -4.01 -4.37
N TYR A 114 0.47 -2.94 -3.60
CA TYR A 114 0.70 -2.95 -2.16
C TYR A 114 -0.20 -3.95 -1.44
N LEU A 115 -1.49 -4.01 -1.81
CA LEU A 115 -2.42 -4.99 -1.24
C LEU A 115 -1.99 -6.43 -1.54
N PHE A 116 -1.55 -6.72 -2.76
CA PHE A 116 -1.03 -8.03 -3.13
C PHE A 116 0.18 -8.41 -2.27
N LEU A 117 1.13 -7.48 -2.08
CA LEU A 117 2.28 -7.69 -1.20
C LEU A 117 1.87 -7.96 0.25
N GLU A 118 0.90 -7.21 0.78
CA GLU A 118 0.33 -7.43 2.11
C GLU A 118 -0.26 -8.84 2.24
N ILE A 119 -1.04 -9.29 1.25
CA ILE A 119 -1.65 -10.62 1.23
C ILE A 119 -0.56 -11.70 1.27
N VAL A 120 0.42 -11.63 0.36
CA VAL A 120 1.49 -12.65 0.26
C VAL A 120 2.29 -12.73 1.56
N LEU A 121 2.63 -11.59 2.16
CA LEU A 121 3.38 -11.55 3.42
C LEU A 121 2.54 -12.04 4.60
N THR A 122 1.25 -11.70 4.65
CA THR A 122 0.32 -12.19 5.68
C THR A 122 0.19 -13.71 5.62
N ILE A 123 0.03 -14.29 4.42
CA ILE A 123 -0.02 -15.75 4.23
C ILE A 123 1.27 -16.41 4.72
N ARG A 124 2.44 -15.80 4.43
CA ARG A 124 3.73 -16.30 4.92
C ARG A 124 3.82 -16.25 6.45
N LEU A 125 3.36 -15.16 7.07
CA LEU A 125 3.32 -15.03 8.54
C LEU A 125 2.39 -16.08 9.17
N LEU A 126 1.21 -16.30 8.59
CA LEU A 126 0.25 -17.30 9.05
C LEU A 126 0.84 -18.72 8.99
N ARG A 127 1.44 -19.10 7.86
CA ARG A 127 2.04 -20.43 7.67
C ARG A 127 3.17 -20.72 8.66
N GLN A 128 3.92 -19.70 9.07
CA GLN A 128 5.02 -19.86 10.04
C GLN A 128 4.54 -19.94 11.48
N SER A 129 3.32 -19.48 11.77
CA SER A 129 2.76 -19.50 13.13
C SER A 129 2.04 -20.80 13.50
N THR A 130 1.71 -21.64 12.50
CA THR A 130 1.03 -22.93 12.66
C THR A 130 1.97 -24.15 12.62
N THR A 131 3.27 -23.94 12.40
CA THR A 131 4.34 -24.95 12.48
C THR A 131 5.23 -24.70 13.68
#